data_AF-A0A258FX34-F1
#
_entry.id   AF-A0A258FX34-F1
#
_cell.length_a   1.000
_cell.length_b   1.000
_cell.length_c   1.000
_cell.angle_alpha   90.00
_cell.angle_beta   90.00
_cell.angle_gamma   90.00
#
_symmetry.space_group_name_H-M   'P 1'
#
loop_
_entity.id
_entity.type
_entity.pdbx_description
1 polymer ?
#
loop_
_entity_poly.entity_id
_entity_poly.type
_entity_poly.pdbx_seq_one_letter_code
_entity_poly.pdbx_strand_id
1 'polypeptide(L)'
;MYSGEMPSHDARGRRIIRIPEAIFFDVDRCALDTMKAFDVAVDATAFNTPMTGKQLRDEYDRAKRAKESYNVVGFINHTLEGTGYTWANDVEPDFIERGRRQDLLMKDARKIIDYAAHEGLFLAMFTYGASSPDRNDQKWSDAKQWQLAKIEAAGLGTLPSYVCNRREKGAKISKWHEKDGFYLPDTMSIEPDTQDTQAVATRVILLDDKTDS
;
A
#
# COMPACT_ATOMS: atom_id res chain seq x y z
N MET A 1 -10.23 4.94 -31.72
CA MET A 1 -11.60 5.44 -31.93
C MET A 1 -12.54 4.50 -31.20
N TYR A 2 -12.99 4.87 -30.01
CA TYR A 2 -13.94 4.05 -29.23
C TYR A 2 -15.37 4.36 -29.71
N SER A 3 -16.08 3.32 -30.14
CA SER A 3 -17.48 3.36 -30.54
C SER A 3 -18.37 3.74 -29.36
N GLY A 4 -19.30 4.67 -29.59
CA GLY A 4 -20.20 5.24 -28.59
C GLY A 4 -21.24 4.27 -28.04
N GLU A 5 -20.86 3.49 -27.04
CA GLU A 5 -21.83 3.04 -26.03
C GLU A 5 -22.19 4.23 -25.14
N MET A 6 -23.48 4.42 -24.86
CA MET A 6 -23.90 5.39 -23.86
C MET A 6 -23.19 5.08 -22.53
N PRO A 7 -22.68 6.09 -21.80
CA PRO A 7 -22.05 5.85 -20.52
C PRO A 7 -23.03 5.14 -19.60
N SER A 8 -22.69 3.90 -19.22
CA SER A 8 -23.45 3.17 -18.21
C SER A 8 -23.26 3.87 -16.86
N HIS A 9 -24.33 4.00 -16.09
CA HIS A 9 -24.28 4.60 -14.77
C HIS A 9 -24.61 3.53 -13.72
N ASP A 10 -23.97 3.60 -12.55
CA ASP A 10 -24.32 2.73 -11.43
C ASP A 10 -25.62 3.18 -10.75
N ALA A 11 -26.08 2.43 -9.73
CA ALA A 11 -27.30 2.76 -8.99
C ALA A 11 -27.26 4.13 -8.27
N ARG A 12 -26.08 4.76 -8.18
CA ARG A 12 -25.86 6.09 -7.60
C ARG A 12 -25.70 7.18 -8.66
N GLY A 13 -25.83 6.85 -9.95
CA GLY A 13 -25.67 7.80 -11.04
C GLY A 13 -24.22 8.13 -11.37
N ARG A 14 -23.24 7.30 -10.95
CA ARG A 14 -21.83 7.47 -11.32
C ARG A 14 -21.54 6.84 -12.67
N ARG A 15 -20.73 7.50 -13.50
CA ARG A 15 -20.24 6.96 -14.78
C ARG A 15 -19.39 5.72 -14.53
N ILE A 16 -19.76 4.60 -15.14
CA ILE A 16 -19.01 3.35 -15.04
C ILE A 16 -17.84 3.37 -16.04
N ILE A 17 -16.63 3.13 -15.53
CA ILE A 17 -15.44 2.88 -16.33
C ILE A 17 -15.17 1.37 -16.31
N ARG A 18 -15.27 0.73 -17.47
CA ARG A 18 -15.05 -0.71 -17.62
C ARG A 18 -13.56 -1.00 -17.81
N ILE A 19 -13.03 -1.87 -16.97
CA ILE A 19 -11.64 -2.33 -17.00
C ILE A 19 -11.67 -3.82 -17.39
N PRO A 20 -11.14 -4.23 -18.55
CA PRO A 20 -11.15 -5.64 -18.93
C PRO A 20 -10.40 -6.50 -17.90
N GLU A 21 -9.23 -6.03 -17.46
CA GLU A 21 -8.37 -6.73 -16.53
C GLU A 21 -7.68 -5.73 -15.58
N ALA A 22 -7.78 -6.01 -14.28
CA ALA A 22 -7.11 -5.27 -13.22
C ALA A 22 -6.07 -6.16 -12.54
N ILE A 23 -4.82 -5.70 -12.49
CA ILE A 23 -3.73 -6.35 -11.77
C ILE A 23 -3.58 -5.67 -10.41
N PHE A 24 -3.76 -6.44 -9.34
CA PHE A 24 -3.49 -6.01 -7.98
C PHE A 24 -2.18 -6.59 -7.52
N PHE A 25 -1.27 -5.71 -7.13
CA PHE A 25 0.06 -6.08 -6.71
C PHE A 25 0.18 -5.93 -5.20
N ASP A 26 0.57 -6.99 -4.50
CA ASP A 26 1.01 -6.85 -3.13
C ASP A 26 2.28 -6.00 -3.04
N VAL A 27 2.46 -5.41 -1.87
CA VAL A 27 3.50 -4.43 -1.58
C VAL A 27 4.68 -5.16 -0.93
N ASP A 28 4.47 -5.77 0.24
CA ASP A 28 5.54 -6.38 1.02
C ASP A 28 6.06 -7.68 0.40
N ARG A 29 7.39 -7.79 0.19
CA ARG A 29 8.07 -8.95 -0.43
C ARG A 29 7.57 -9.33 -1.83
N CYS A 30 6.72 -8.50 -2.43
CA CYS A 30 6.14 -8.70 -3.75
C CYS A 30 6.56 -7.54 -4.68
N ALA A 31 6.00 -6.35 -4.48
CA ALA A 31 6.46 -5.15 -5.21
C ALA A 31 7.77 -4.59 -4.65
N LEU A 32 7.97 -4.63 -3.31
CA LEU A 32 9.11 -4.03 -2.65
C LEU A 32 9.88 -4.97 -1.72
N ASP A 33 11.17 -4.67 -1.54
CA ASP A 33 12.02 -5.29 -0.54
C ASP A 33 11.74 -4.70 0.84
N THR A 34 10.89 -5.40 1.61
CA THR A 34 10.46 -4.95 2.93
C THR A 34 11.61 -4.80 3.93
N MET A 35 12.67 -5.62 3.83
CA MET A 35 13.79 -5.52 4.74
C MET A 35 14.64 -4.30 4.42
N LYS A 36 14.88 -4.05 3.14
CA LYS A 36 15.56 -2.83 2.69
C LYS A 36 14.77 -1.58 3.07
N ALA A 37 13.45 -1.58 2.89
CA ALA A 37 12.60 -0.48 3.35
C ALA A 37 12.71 -0.27 4.87
N PHE A 38 12.74 -1.35 5.67
CA PHE A 38 12.96 -1.24 7.11
C PHE A 38 14.33 -0.64 7.45
N ASP A 39 15.40 -1.06 6.79
CA ASP A 39 16.73 -0.49 7.00
C ASP A 39 16.79 1.01 6.67
N VAL A 40 16.12 1.45 5.60
CA VAL A 40 16.00 2.89 5.28
C VAL A 40 15.25 3.65 6.38
N ALA A 41 14.19 3.07 6.95
CA ALA A 41 13.47 3.68 8.07
C ALA A 41 14.35 3.78 9.32
N VAL A 42 15.15 2.75 9.62
CA VAL A 42 16.13 2.78 10.72
C VAL A 42 17.11 3.95 10.56
N ASP A 43 17.66 4.12 9.36
CA ASP A 43 18.62 5.18 9.08
C ASP A 43 17.98 6.57 9.14
N ALA A 44 16.78 6.73 8.59
CA ALA A 44 16.03 7.98 8.63
C ALA A 44 15.66 8.38 10.07
N THR A 45 15.19 7.43 10.89
CA THR A 45 14.86 7.69 12.30
C THR A 45 16.10 8.10 13.09
N ALA A 46 17.22 7.37 12.92
CA ALA A 46 18.46 7.65 13.62
C ALA A 46 19.09 8.99 13.22
N PHE A 47 18.84 9.44 12.00
CA PHE A 47 19.37 10.71 11.49
C PHE A 47 18.55 11.92 11.96
N ASN A 48 17.22 11.82 11.96
CA ASN A 48 16.34 12.97 12.18
C ASN A 48 15.82 13.11 13.61
N THR A 49 16.04 12.12 14.47
CA THR A 49 15.46 12.10 15.83
C THR A 49 16.49 11.64 16.87
N PRO A 50 16.23 11.87 18.17
CA PRO A 50 17.08 11.33 19.24
C PRO A 50 17.04 9.80 19.37
N MET A 51 16.11 9.13 18.68
CA MET A 51 15.97 7.69 18.74
C MET A 51 17.07 7.00 17.93
N THR A 52 17.78 6.05 18.54
CA THR A 52 18.84 5.30 17.87
C THR A 52 18.28 4.23 16.94
N GLY A 53 18.99 3.94 15.85
CA GLY A 53 18.62 2.84 14.96
C GLY A 53 18.62 1.47 15.67
N LYS A 54 19.43 1.30 16.72
CA LYS A 54 19.44 0.09 17.56
C LYS A 54 18.11 -0.13 18.27
N GLN A 55 17.48 0.92 18.80
CA GLN A 55 16.15 0.78 19.44
C GLN A 55 15.10 0.26 18.47
N LEU A 56 15.11 0.74 17.21
CA LEU A 56 14.16 0.28 16.19
C LEU A 56 14.41 -1.18 15.81
N ARG A 57 15.68 -1.57 15.61
CA ARG A 57 16.07 -2.95 15.29
C ARG A 57 15.75 -3.94 16.40
N ASP A 58 16.08 -3.60 17.65
CA ASP A 58 15.84 -4.48 18.80
C ASP A 58 14.34 -4.78 18.97
N GLU A 59 13.49 -3.77 18.77
CA GLU A 59 12.04 -3.94 18.85
C GLU A 59 11.48 -4.73 17.67
N TYR A 60 11.96 -4.47 16.45
CA TYR A 60 11.60 -5.27 15.28
C TYR A 60 11.92 -6.76 15.50
N ASP A 61 13.12 -7.05 16.01
CA ASP A 61 13.55 -8.41 16.32
C ASP A 61 12.75 -9.03 17.47
N ARG A 62 12.35 -8.23 18.48
CA ARG A 62 11.43 -8.68 19.54
C ARG A 62 10.10 -9.11 18.95
N ALA A 63 9.46 -8.26 18.14
CA ALA A 63 8.18 -8.55 17.50
C ALA A 63 8.27 -9.79 16.59
N LYS A 64 9.35 -9.91 15.80
CA LYS A 64 9.61 -11.08 14.96
C LYS A 64 9.73 -12.36 15.77
N ARG A 65 10.50 -12.37 16.88
CA ARG A 65 10.61 -13.53 17.80
C ARG A 65 9.26 -13.88 18.43
N ALA A 66 8.45 -12.89 18.76
CA ALA A 66 7.10 -13.07 19.29
C ALA A 66 6.05 -13.47 18.23
N LYS A 67 6.42 -13.51 16.94
CA LYS A 67 5.50 -13.71 15.80
C LYS A 67 4.38 -12.65 15.75
N GLU A 68 4.68 -11.45 16.23
CA GLU A 68 3.77 -10.30 16.25
C GLU A 68 3.88 -9.49 14.95
N SER A 69 2.80 -8.79 14.59
CA SER A 69 2.91 -7.75 13.54
C SER A 69 3.65 -6.56 14.13
N TYR A 70 4.60 -6.00 13.37
CA TYR A 70 5.34 -4.83 13.80
C TYR A 70 4.87 -3.57 13.08
N ASN A 71 4.51 -2.53 13.85
CA ASN A 71 4.12 -1.22 13.34
C ASN A 71 5.24 -0.20 13.60
N VAL A 72 6.04 0.05 12.55
CA VAL A 72 7.20 0.96 12.61
C VAL A 72 6.79 2.36 13.05
N VAL A 73 5.76 2.93 12.41
CA VAL A 73 5.27 4.29 12.68
C VAL A 73 4.77 4.41 14.11
N GLY A 74 3.96 3.44 14.55
CA GLY A 74 3.40 3.45 15.90
C GLY A 74 4.47 3.37 16.98
N PHE A 75 5.51 2.56 16.76
CA PHE A 75 6.62 2.46 17.71
C PHE A 75 7.49 3.73 17.75
N ILE A 76 7.77 4.34 16.59
CA ILE A 76 8.51 5.61 16.52
C ILE A 76 7.74 6.71 17.24
N ASN A 77 6.46 6.90 16.92
CA ASN A 77 5.62 7.93 17.55
C ASN A 77 5.50 7.72 19.06
N HIS A 78 5.35 6.47 19.51
CA HIS A 78 5.30 6.16 20.94
C HIS A 78 6.63 6.45 21.65
N THR A 79 7.76 6.10 21.03
CA THR A 79 9.08 6.31 21.61
C THR A 79 9.46 7.80 21.69
N LEU A 80 8.96 8.60 20.74
CA LEU A 80 9.22 10.04 20.65
C LEU A 80 8.16 10.90 21.35
N GLU A 81 7.20 10.30 22.05
CA GLU A 81 6.14 11.02 22.74
C GLU A 81 6.72 12.06 23.72
N GLY A 82 6.28 13.32 23.60
CA GLY A 82 6.78 14.44 24.41
C GLY A 82 8.12 15.04 23.99
N THR A 83 8.77 14.51 22.94
CA THR A 83 10.06 15.05 22.45
C THR A 83 9.91 16.14 21.38
N GLY A 84 8.73 16.29 20.79
CA GLY A 84 8.45 17.21 19.68
C GLY A 84 8.71 16.62 18.28
N TYR A 85 9.37 15.47 18.19
CA TYR A 85 9.62 14.75 16.92
C TYR A 85 8.50 13.75 16.63
N THR A 86 8.20 13.53 15.36
CA THR A 86 7.16 12.62 14.87
C THR A 86 7.59 11.88 13.62
N TRP A 87 6.97 10.73 13.35
CA TRP A 87 7.15 10.04 12.07
C TRP A 87 6.87 10.97 10.89
N ALA A 88 5.68 11.58 10.87
CA ALA A 88 5.17 12.30 9.69
C ALA A 88 6.00 13.54 9.33
N ASN A 89 6.49 14.30 10.32
CA ASN A 89 7.21 15.54 10.05
C ASN A 89 8.71 15.34 9.93
N ASP A 90 9.29 14.40 10.69
CA ASP A 90 10.74 14.33 10.86
C ASP A 90 11.36 13.09 10.19
N VAL A 91 10.64 11.97 10.11
CA VAL A 91 11.18 10.70 9.60
C VAL A 91 10.71 10.38 8.19
N GLU A 92 9.40 10.53 7.92
CA GLU A 92 8.77 10.13 6.66
C GLU A 92 9.37 10.84 5.42
N PRO A 93 9.62 12.17 5.43
CA PRO A 93 10.19 12.84 4.27
C PRO A 93 11.57 12.30 3.88
N ASP A 94 12.46 12.11 4.86
CA ASP A 94 13.80 11.57 4.62
C ASP A 94 13.76 10.07 4.28
N PHE A 95 12.85 9.32 4.89
CA PHE A 95 12.60 7.92 4.52
C PHE A 95 12.21 7.79 3.04
N ILE A 96 11.27 8.61 2.55
CA ILE A 96 10.85 8.63 1.15
C ILE A 96 12.01 9.02 0.22
N GLU A 97 12.75 10.07 0.57
CA GLU A 97 13.89 10.55 -0.22
C GLU A 97 14.98 9.47 -0.34
N ARG A 98 15.36 8.84 0.77
CA ARG A 98 16.36 7.76 0.80
C ARG A 98 15.87 6.52 0.09
N GLY A 99 14.61 6.14 0.28
CA GLY A 99 14.01 4.98 -0.37
C GLY A 99 14.09 5.08 -1.89
N ARG A 100 13.73 6.25 -2.44
CA ARG A 100 13.82 6.51 -3.89
C ARG A 100 15.24 6.38 -4.43
N ARG A 101 16.24 6.85 -3.67
CA ARG A 101 17.66 6.75 -4.05
C ARG A 101 18.19 5.32 -4.02
N GLN A 102 17.68 4.50 -3.11
CA GLN A 102 18.18 3.16 -2.91
C GLN A 102 17.52 2.10 -3.81
N ASP A 103 16.44 2.42 -4.51
CA ASP A 103 15.59 1.47 -5.27
C ASP A 103 15.04 0.35 -4.38
N LEU A 104 13.86 0.57 -3.81
CA LEU A 104 13.18 -0.39 -2.95
C LEU A 104 12.44 -1.49 -3.73
N LEU A 105 12.35 -1.41 -5.05
CA LEU A 105 11.56 -2.37 -5.83
C LEU A 105 12.23 -3.73 -5.92
N MET A 106 11.42 -4.78 -5.85
CA MET A 106 11.85 -6.12 -6.21
C MET A 106 12.20 -6.16 -7.71
N LYS A 107 13.27 -6.88 -8.07
CA LYS A 107 13.76 -6.94 -9.46
C LYS A 107 12.68 -7.35 -10.48
N ASP A 108 11.83 -8.30 -10.13
CA ASP A 108 10.77 -8.79 -11.01
C ASP A 108 9.50 -7.93 -10.94
N ALA A 109 9.31 -7.16 -9.86
CA ALA A 109 8.20 -6.21 -9.78
C ALA A 109 8.30 -5.11 -10.82
N ARG A 110 9.51 -4.58 -11.04
CA ARG A 110 9.75 -3.57 -12.08
C ARG A 110 9.31 -4.05 -13.46
N LYS A 111 9.61 -5.31 -13.81
CA LYS A 111 9.20 -5.89 -15.09
C LYS A 111 7.69 -5.96 -15.25
N ILE A 112 6.97 -6.31 -14.18
CA ILE A 112 5.50 -6.39 -14.19
C ILE A 112 4.90 -4.99 -14.33
N ILE A 113 5.45 -4.01 -13.62
CA ILE A 113 5.02 -2.60 -13.70
C ILE A 113 5.23 -2.07 -15.13
N ASP A 114 6.42 -2.27 -15.69
CA ASP A 114 6.76 -1.84 -17.04
C ASP A 114 5.87 -2.52 -18.10
N TYR A 115 5.60 -3.82 -17.92
CA TYR A 115 4.68 -4.57 -18.78
C TYR A 115 3.25 -4.02 -18.69
N ALA A 116 2.73 -3.82 -17.49
CA ALA A 116 1.38 -3.27 -17.31
C ALA A 116 1.25 -1.87 -17.93
N ALA A 117 2.26 -1.03 -17.77
CA ALA A 117 2.30 0.30 -18.39
C ALA A 117 2.36 0.22 -19.91
N HIS A 118 3.18 -0.68 -20.48
CA HIS A 118 3.31 -0.87 -21.93
C HIS A 118 2.01 -1.36 -22.57
N GLU A 119 1.34 -2.32 -21.93
CA GLU A 119 0.09 -2.93 -22.42
C GLU A 119 -1.17 -2.12 -22.07
N GLY A 120 -1.03 -1.00 -21.34
CA GLY A 120 -2.17 -0.19 -20.89
C GLY A 120 -3.09 -0.92 -19.92
N LEU A 121 -2.55 -1.85 -19.12
CA LEU A 121 -3.29 -2.60 -18.11
C LEU A 121 -3.49 -1.74 -16.86
N PHE A 122 -4.65 -1.91 -16.22
CA PHE A 122 -4.91 -1.25 -14.94
C PHE A 122 -4.11 -1.95 -13.84
N LEU A 123 -3.14 -1.23 -13.26
CA LEU A 123 -2.32 -1.71 -12.16
C LEU A 123 -2.61 -0.92 -10.89
N ALA A 124 -2.87 -1.61 -9.78
CA ALA A 124 -3.08 -1.00 -8.48
C ALA A 124 -2.34 -1.77 -7.38
N MET A 125 -1.95 -1.07 -6.31
CA MET A 125 -1.36 -1.68 -5.11
C MET A 125 -2.45 -2.17 -4.17
N PHE A 126 -2.36 -3.42 -3.72
CA PHE A 126 -3.28 -3.97 -2.73
C PHE A 126 -2.51 -4.65 -1.61
N THR A 127 -2.48 -3.98 -0.44
CA THR A 127 -1.66 -4.42 0.70
C THR A 127 -2.43 -4.41 2.01
N TYR A 128 -1.84 -4.96 3.06
CA TYR A 128 -2.34 -4.92 4.42
C TYR A 128 -1.53 -3.94 5.27
N GLY A 129 -2.18 -3.15 6.11
CA GLY A 129 -1.49 -2.53 7.23
C GLY A 129 -0.97 -3.60 8.20
N ALA A 130 0.11 -3.31 8.93
CA ALA A 130 0.51 -4.12 10.08
C ALA A 130 -0.73 -4.32 10.98
N SER A 131 -1.11 -5.57 11.21
CA SER A 131 -2.41 -5.88 11.81
C SER A 131 -2.42 -5.40 13.25
N SER A 132 -3.26 -4.40 13.56
CA SER A 132 -3.61 -4.11 14.95
C SER A 132 -4.79 -4.99 15.35
N PRO A 133 -4.63 -5.93 16.31
CA PRO A 133 -5.76 -6.69 16.83
C PRO A 133 -6.78 -5.79 17.54
N ASP A 134 -6.33 -4.64 18.06
CA ASP A 134 -7.20 -3.61 18.62
C ASP A 134 -7.61 -2.61 17.52
N ARG A 135 -8.91 -2.42 17.34
CA ARG A 135 -9.50 -1.41 16.44
C ARG A 135 -9.34 0.02 16.97
N ASN A 136 -8.22 0.32 17.64
CA ASN A 136 -7.94 1.69 18.03
C ASN A 136 -7.52 2.46 16.78
N ASP A 137 -8.25 3.54 16.46
CA ASP A 137 -8.11 4.30 15.22
C ASP A 137 -6.66 4.79 14.99
N GLN A 138 -5.94 5.10 16.07
CA GLN A 138 -4.54 5.52 16.00
C GLN A 138 -3.62 4.41 15.48
N LYS A 139 -3.73 3.19 16.02
CA LYS A 139 -2.89 2.05 15.61
C LYS A 139 -3.10 1.70 14.13
N TRP A 140 -4.33 1.86 13.64
CA TRP A 140 -4.64 1.68 12.22
C TRP A 140 -4.08 2.81 11.36
N SER A 141 -4.21 4.07 11.78
CA SER A 141 -3.65 5.23 11.09
C SER A 141 -2.14 5.07 10.86
N ASP A 142 -1.42 4.70 11.92
CA ASP A 142 0.03 4.49 11.87
C ASP A 142 0.41 3.33 10.91
N ALA A 143 -0.32 2.21 11.00
CA ALA A 143 -0.08 1.07 10.11
C ALA A 143 -0.37 1.39 8.64
N LYS A 144 -1.36 2.25 8.38
CA LYS A 144 -1.67 2.74 7.03
C LYS A 144 -0.59 3.70 6.54
N GLN A 145 -0.13 4.64 7.37
CA GLN A 145 0.96 5.56 7.06
C GLN A 145 2.22 4.78 6.66
N TRP A 146 2.57 3.73 7.42
CA TRP A 146 3.72 2.89 7.08
C TRP A 146 3.63 2.28 5.67
N GLN A 147 2.45 1.76 5.31
CA GLN A 147 2.26 1.16 3.97
C GLN A 147 2.31 2.20 2.86
N LEU A 148 1.67 3.35 3.06
CA LEU A 148 1.67 4.43 2.06
C LEU A 148 3.07 5.02 1.86
N ALA A 149 3.82 5.25 2.95
CA ALA A 149 5.18 5.75 2.88
C ALA A 149 6.07 4.80 2.07
N LYS A 150 5.95 3.47 2.25
CA LYS A 150 6.72 2.48 1.46
C LYS A 150 6.38 2.54 -0.03
N ILE A 151 5.10 2.66 -0.38
CA ILE A 151 4.64 2.81 -1.77
C ILE A 151 5.27 4.07 -2.38
N GLU A 152 5.23 5.18 -1.66
CA GLU A 152 5.81 6.46 -2.09
C GLU A 152 7.34 6.39 -2.24
N ALA A 153 8.01 5.79 -1.26
CA ALA A 153 9.46 5.59 -1.23
C ALA A 153 9.94 4.66 -2.36
N ALA A 154 9.11 3.72 -2.79
CA ALA A 154 9.36 2.84 -3.92
C ALA A 154 9.08 3.51 -5.29
N GLY A 155 8.62 4.76 -5.31
CA GLY A 155 8.24 5.47 -6.54
C GLY A 155 6.91 5.01 -7.13
N LEU A 156 6.05 4.37 -6.34
CA LEU A 156 4.75 3.83 -6.75
C LEU A 156 3.57 4.71 -6.30
N GLY A 157 3.83 5.90 -5.75
CA GLY A 157 2.82 6.80 -5.19
C GLY A 157 1.71 7.24 -6.15
N THR A 158 2.01 7.26 -7.45
CA THR A 158 1.04 7.60 -8.50
C THR A 158 0.12 6.43 -8.87
N LEU A 159 0.43 5.21 -8.43
CA LEU A 159 -0.43 4.05 -8.68
C LEU A 159 -1.58 4.05 -7.67
N PRO A 160 -2.83 3.76 -8.09
CA PRO A 160 -3.94 3.61 -7.18
C PRO A 160 -3.62 2.55 -6.12
N SER A 161 -3.99 2.79 -4.87
CA SER A 161 -3.65 1.89 -3.76
C SER A 161 -4.81 1.66 -2.81
N TYR A 162 -4.88 0.44 -2.28
CA TYR A 162 -5.79 0.08 -1.20
C TYR A 162 -5.02 -0.62 -0.09
N VAL A 163 -5.05 -0.01 1.09
CA VAL A 163 -4.49 -0.60 2.30
C VAL A 163 -5.64 -1.19 3.12
N CYS A 164 -5.68 -2.51 3.22
CA CYS A 164 -6.70 -3.23 3.96
C CYS A 164 -6.34 -3.34 5.45
N ASN A 165 -7.35 -3.31 6.30
CA ASN A 165 -7.22 -3.44 7.76
C ASN A 165 -7.24 -4.90 8.26
N ARG A 166 -7.43 -5.89 7.39
CA ARG A 166 -7.47 -7.32 7.73
C ARG A 166 -6.71 -8.17 6.72
N ARG A 167 -6.08 -9.25 7.19
CA ARG A 167 -5.26 -10.22 6.42
C ARG A 167 -6.07 -11.13 5.48
N GLU A 168 -7.10 -10.62 4.81
CA GLU A 168 -8.01 -11.40 3.95
C GLU A 168 -8.28 -10.69 2.60
N LYS A 169 -7.26 -10.53 1.75
CA LYS A 169 -7.38 -9.94 0.40
C LYS A 169 -8.46 -10.63 -0.42
N GLY A 170 -8.46 -11.97 -0.44
CA GLY A 170 -9.45 -12.75 -1.18
C GLY A 170 -10.89 -12.46 -0.74
N ALA A 171 -11.17 -12.54 0.57
CA ALA A 171 -12.51 -12.24 1.09
C ALA A 171 -12.92 -10.77 0.85
N LYS A 172 -11.94 -9.86 0.79
CA LYS A 172 -12.19 -8.46 0.46
C LYS A 172 -12.51 -8.27 -1.03
N ILE A 173 -11.74 -8.88 -1.94
CA ILE A 173 -12.00 -8.87 -3.38
C ILE A 173 -13.35 -9.51 -3.69
N SER A 174 -13.70 -10.63 -3.05
CA SER A 174 -15.00 -11.29 -3.25
C SER A 174 -16.18 -10.40 -2.89
N LYS A 175 -16.02 -9.44 -1.96
CA LYS A 175 -17.07 -8.46 -1.63
C LYS A 175 -17.24 -7.36 -2.67
N TRP A 176 -16.26 -7.21 -3.56
CA TRP A 176 -16.34 -6.29 -4.70
C TRP A 176 -17.00 -6.96 -5.91
N HIS A 177 -17.10 -8.28 -5.91
CA HIS A 177 -17.68 -9.02 -7.01
C HIS A 177 -19.21 -8.96 -6.97
N GLU A 178 -19.79 -8.41 -8.02
CA GLU A 178 -21.21 -8.45 -8.31
C GLU A 178 -21.46 -9.13 -9.67
N LYS A 179 -22.72 -9.15 -10.13
CA LYS A 179 -23.13 -9.85 -11.36
C LYS A 179 -22.31 -9.43 -12.59
N ASP A 180 -21.93 -8.16 -12.66
CA ASP A 180 -21.34 -7.55 -13.86
C ASP A 180 -19.81 -7.29 -13.73
N GLY A 181 -19.17 -7.84 -12.70
CA GLY A 181 -17.72 -7.71 -12.46
C GLY A 181 -17.36 -7.27 -11.04
N PHE A 182 -16.13 -6.79 -10.87
CA PHE A 182 -15.56 -6.33 -9.62
C PHE A 182 -15.64 -4.80 -9.51
N TYR A 183 -16.47 -4.30 -8.62
CA TYR A 183 -16.64 -2.87 -8.32
C TYR A 183 -15.50 -2.41 -7.42
N LEU A 184 -14.52 -1.72 -8.02
CA LEU A 184 -13.31 -1.31 -7.32
C LEU A 184 -13.62 -0.21 -6.31
N PRO A 185 -12.94 -0.19 -5.14
CA PRO A 185 -13.07 0.92 -4.20
C PRO A 185 -12.56 2.22 -4.81
N ASP A 186 -13.08 3.36 -4.35
CA ASP A 186 -12.76 4.68 -4.93
C ASP A 186 -11.24 4.99 -4.90
N THR A 187 -10.50 4.50 -3.90
CA THR A 187 -9.03 4.64 -3.82
C THR A 187 -8.26 3.84 -4.88
N MET A 188 -8.95 2.94 -5.58
CA MET A 188 -8.48 2.17 -6.74
C MET A 188 -9.21 2.61 -8.02
N SER A 189 -9.83 3.79 -8.05
CA SER A 189 -10.37 4.35 -9.29
C SER A 189 -9.24 4.90 -10.16
N ILE A 190 -9.48 4.96 -11.47
CA ILE A 190 -8.62 5.67 -12.44
C ILE A 190 -8.66 7.19 -12.17
N GLU A 191 -9.77 7.67 -11.62
CA GLU A 191 -10.00 9.07 -11.27
C GLU A 191 -10.45 9.15 -9.79
N PRO A 192 -9.57 8.86 -8.80
CA PRO A 192 -9.94 8.69 -7.39
C PRO A 192 -10.51 9.96 -6.74
N ASP A 193 -10.21 11.14 -7.31
CA ASP A 193 -10.72 12.43 -6.84
C ASP A 193 -12.08 12.80 -7.45
N THR A 194 -12.57 12.01 -8.42
CA THR A 194 -13.89 12.22 -9.01
C THR A 194 -14.90 11.30 -8.33
N GLN A 195 -15.80 11.87 -7.53
CA GLN A 195 -16.92 11.10 -6.95
C GLN A 195 -17.92 10.62 -8.00
N ASP A 196 -17.74 11.07 -9.25
CA ASP A 196 -18.65 10.83 -10.37
C ASP A 196 -18.34 9.56 -11.16
N THR A 197 -17.28 8.81 -10.80
CA THR A 197 -16.90 7.60 -11.52
C THR A 197 -16.88 6.35 -10.64
N GLN A 198 -17.17 5.19 -11.26
CA GLN A 198 -17.05 3.87 -10.65
C GLN A 198 -16.29 2.95 -11.60
N ALA A 199 -15.11 2.49 -11.18
CA ALA A 199 -14.34 1.51 -11.93
C ALA A 199 -14.90 0.10 -11.70
N VAL A 200 -15.17 -0.64 -12.78
CA VAL A 200 -15.65 -2.03 -12.72
C VAL A 200 -14.74 -2.91 -13.57
N ALA A 201 -14.02 -3.83 -12.93
CA ALA A 201 -13.13 -4.77 -13.60
C ALA A 201 -13.84 -6.07 -13.96
N THR A 202 -13.66 -6.59 -15.17
CA THR A 202 -14.23 -7.91 -15.55
C THR A 202 -13.40 -9.05 -14.98
N ARG A 203 -12.09 -8.86 -14.87
CA ARG A 203 -11.14 -9.82 -14.28
C ARG A 203 -10.19 -9.11 -13.32
N VAL A 204 -9.90 -9.76 -12.19
CA VAL A 204 -8.88 -9.33 -11.23
C VAL A 204 -7.80 -10.40 -11.17
N ILE A 205 -6.53 -9.98 -11.32
CA ILE A 205 -5.35 -10.81 -11.08
C ILE A 205 -4.67 -10.28 -9.82
N LEU A 206 -4.56 -11.11 -8.79
CA LEU A 206 -3.82 -10.75 -7.58
C LEU A 206 -2.42 -11.39 -7.64
N LEU A 207 -1.38 -10.56 -7.59
CA LEU A 207 0.00 -10.97 -7.39
C LEU A 207 0.34 -10.76 -5.92
N ASP A 208 0.58 -11.84 -5.18
CA ASP A 208 0.81 -11.82 -3.73
C ASP A 208 2.12 -12.54 -3.38
N ASP A 209 2.75 -12.20 -2.26
CA ASP A 209 4.01 -12.79 -1.81
C ASP A 209 3.88 -14.22 -1.25
N LYS A 210 2.63 -14.72 -1.16
CA LYS A 210 2.34 -16.01 -0.53
C LYS A 210 2.59 -17.17 -1.47
N THR A 211 3.79 -17.73 -1.38
CA THR A 211 3.93 -19.19 -1.40
C THR A 211 3.21 -19.75 -0.16
N ASP A 212 2.35 -20.76 -0.35
CA ASP A 212 1.54 -21.41 0.69
C ASP A 212 2.24 -21.53 2.06
N SER A 213 1.53 -21.10 3.10
CA SER A 213 1.79 -21.43 4.51
C SER A 213 0.52 -21.86 5.20
#